data_AF-A0A2E9JYH4-F1
#
_entry.id   AF-A0A2E9JYH4-F1
#
_cell.length_a   1.000
_cell.length_b   1.000
_cell.length_c   1.000
_cell.angle_alpha   90.00
_cell.angle_beta   90.00
_cell.angle_gamma   90.00
#
_symmetry.space_group_name_H-M   'P 1'
#
loop_
_entity.id
_entity.type
_entity.pdbx_description
1 polymer ?
#
loop_
_entity_poly.entity_id
_entity_poly.type
_entity_poly.pdbx_seq_one_letter_code
_entity_poly.pdbx_strand_id
1 'polypeptide(L)'
;MAKRVQDKKPKRSMAAQAWIDENVADQKKRYRAIVREMDGLEPKRKKWYREFLKIVSTSGFNVNGDTKRVIPKNELPSEPKRKHKVVF
;
A
#
# COMPACT_ATOMS: atom_id res chain seq x y z
N MET A 1 -0.11 10.78 -29.15
CA MET A 1 0.83 11.25 -28.11
C MET A 1 0.60 12.74 -27.93
N ALA A 2 0.13 13.19 -26.75
CA ALA A 2 -0.14 14.61 -26.52
C ALA A 2 1.18 15.42 -26.59
N LYS A 3 1.21 16.45 -27.43
CA LYS A 3 2.37 17.35 -27.58
C LYS A 3 2.55 18.10 -26.27
N ARG A 4 3.67 17.90 -25.58
CA ARG A 4 3.94 18.60 -24.31
C ARG A 4 4.13 20.09 -24.62
N VAL A 5 3.54 20.94 -23.78
CA VAL A 5 3.62 22.40 -23.92
C VAL A 5 5.07 22.90 -23.77
N GLN A 6 5.92 22.14 -23.07
CA GLN A 6 7.32 22.47 -22.88
C GLN A 6 8.17 21.20 -22.64
N ASP A 7 9.16 20.97 -23.51
CA ASP A 7 10.09 19.83 -23.41
C ASP A 7 11.36 20.15 -22.60
N LYS A 8 11.69 21.44 -22.44
CA LYS A 8 12.89 21.89 -21.74
C LYS A 8 12.56 22.29 -20.30
N LYS A 9 13.16 21.58 -19.33
CA LYS A 9 13.07 21.92 -17.90
C LYS A 9 13.73 23.30 -17.65
N PRO A 10 13.05 24.24 -16.98
CA PRO A 10 13.64 25.53 -16.67
C PRO A 10 14.86 25.37 -15.74
N LYS A 11 15.87 26.21 -15.93
CA LYS A 11 17.02 26.25 -15.03
C LYS A 11 16.55 26.66 -13.63
N ARG A 12 16.94 25.87 -12.63
CA ARG A 12 16.69 26.19 -11.22
C ARG A 12 17.83 27.07 -10.72
N SER A 13 17.51 27.96 -9.78
CA SER A 13 18.55 28.64 -9.00
C SER A 13 19.30 27.63 -8.13
N MET A 14 20.52 27.98 -7.71
CA MET A 14 21.30 27.13 -6.80
C MET A 14 20.58 26.87 -5.48
N ALA A 15 19.94 27.91 -4.92
CA ALA A 15 19.14 27.79 -3.70
C ALA A 15 17.97 26.82 -3.85
N ALA A 16 17.25 26.90 -4.98
CA ALA A 16 16.15 25.98 -5.26
C ALA A 16 16.63 24.53 -5.44
N GLN A 17 17.79 24.34 -6.07
CA GLN A 17 18.37 23.00 -6.23
C GLN A 17 18.82 22.42 -4.89
N ALA A 18 19.50 23.20 -4.04
CA ALA A 18 19.91 22.79 -2.70
C ALA A 18 18.71 22.39 -1.82
N TRP A 19 17.65 23.20 -1.83
CA TRP A 19 16.41 22.88 -1.10
C TRP A 19 15.77 21.58 -1.60
N ILE A 20 15.75 21.32 -2.91
CA ILE A 20 15.24 20.07 -3.47
C ILE A 20 16.07 18.88 -2.99
N ASP A 21 17.40 19.00 -3.03
CA ASP A 21 18.29 17.90 -2.66
C ASP A 21 18.15 17.55 -1.16
N GLU A 22 18.00 18.56 -0.30
CA GLU A 22 17.67 18.39 1.12
C GLU A 22 16.33 17.67 1.31
N ASN A 23 15.26 18.14 0.65
CA ASN A 23 13.94 17.53 0.76
C ASN A 23 13.92 16.09 0.25
N VAL A 24 14.65 15.79 -0.83
CA VAL A 24 14.79 14.43 -1.36
C VAL A 24 15.51 13.54 -0.35
N ALA A 25 16.55 14.04 0.32
CA ALA A 25 17.25 13.28 1.37
C ALA A 25 16.32 12.97 2.55
N ASP A 26 15.54 13.95 2.99
CA ASP A 26 14.57 13.80 4.07
C ASP A 26 13.44 12.83 3.72
N GLN A 27 12.87 12.94 2.51
CA GLN A 27 11.85 12.02 2.03
C GLN A 27 12.38 10.59 1.98
N LYS A 28 13.61 10.38 1.47
CA LYS A 28 14.24 9.05 1.46
C LYS A 28 14.44 8.51 2.87
N LYS A 29 14.80 9.35 3.84
CA LYS A 29 14.94 8.96 5.24
C LYS A 29 13.60 8.50 5.84
N ARG A 30 12.54 9.29 5.65
CA ARG A 30 11.18 8.96 6.11
C ARG A 30 10.67 7.67 5.45
N TYR A 31 10.86 7.53 4.14
CA TYR A 31 10.47 6.32 3.42
C TYR A 31 11.13 5.06 3.98
N ARG A 32 12.44 5.08 4.23
CA ARG A 32 13.14 3.92 4.81
C ARG A 32 12.60 3.57 6.19
N ALA A 33 12.27 4.56 7.02
CA ALA A 33 11.67 4.33 8.32
C ALA A 33 10.29 3.64 8.20
N ILE A 34 9.42 4.18 7.34
CA ILE A 34 8.09 3.62 7.09
C ILE A 34 8.18 2.20 6.54
N VAL A 35 9.06 1.93 5.56
CA VAL A 35 9.26 0.58 5.02
C VAL A 35 9.63 -0.40 6.13
N ARG A 36 10.58 -0.03 7.00
CA ARG A 36 11.01 -0.88 8.12
C ARG A 36 9.86 -1.19 9.08
N GLU A 37 9.07 -0.18 9.45
CA GLU A 37 7.92 -0.37 10.33
C GLU A 37 6.85 -1.25 9.68
N MET A 38 6.54 -1.02 8.40
CA MET A 38 5.55 -1.79 7.66
C MET A 38 6.00 -3.25 7.48
N ASP A 39 7.27 -3.50 7.20
CA ASP A 39 7.83 -4.86 7.13
C ASP A 39 7.73 -5.56 8.49
N GLY A 40 7.93 -4.83 9.60
CA GLY A 40 7.73 -5.34 10.95
C GLY A 40 6.28 -5.74 11.26
N LEU A 41 5.29 -5.11 10.62
CA LEU A 41 3.86 -5.45 10.76
C LEU A 41 3.43 -6.67 9.94
N GLU A 42 4.30 -7.23 9.10
CA GLU A 42 3.99 -8.36 8.23
C GLU A 42 3.36 -9.56 8.96
N PRO A 43 3.89 -10.04 10.11
CA PRO A 43 3.28 -11.17 10.82
C PRO A 43 1.87 -10.85 11.33
N LYS A 44 1.66 -9.62 11.81
CA LYS A 44 0.37 -9.14 12.32
C LYS A 44 -0.66 -9.05 11.20
N ARG A 45 -0.29 -8.53 10.04
CA ARG A 45 -1.14 -8.49 8.84
C ARG A 45 -1.58 -9.88 8.40
N LYS A 46 -0.64 -10.84 8.35
CA LYS A 46 -0.96 -12.23 7.98
C LYS A 46 -1.96 -12.86 8.94
N LYS A 47 -1.80 -12.60 10.25
CA LYS A 47 -2.77 -13.04 11.27
C LYS A 47 -4.16 -12.45 11.00
N TRP A 48 -4.25 -11.14 10.78
CA TRP A 48 -5.53 -10.47 10.50
C TRP A 48 -6.21 -10.99 9.23
N TYR A 49 -5.47 -11.21 8.15
CA TYR A 49 -6.06 -11.79 6.93
C TYR A 49 -6.61 -13.19 7.16
N ARG A 50 -5.87 -14.06 7.87
CA ARG A 50 -6.34 -15.42 8.18
C ARG A 50 -7.58 -15.39 9.07
N GLU A 51 -7.60 -14.53 10.07
CA GLU A 51 -8.75 -14.35 10.97
C GLU A 51 -9.98 -13.84 10.20
N PHE A 52 -9.80 -12.83 9.36
CA PHE A 52 -10.87 -12.29 8.53
C PHE A 52 -11.46 -13.34 7.59
N LEU A 53 -10.60 -14.04 6.83
CA LEU A 53 -11.05 -15.09 5.90
C LEU A 53 -11.75 -16.24 6.64
N LYS A 54 -11.26 -16.60 7.84
CA LYS A 54 -11.95 -17.55 8.71
C LYS A 54 -13.35 -17.06 9.07
N ILE A 55 -13.49 -15.84 9.60
CA ILE A 55 -14.77 -15.25 10.02
C ILE A 55 -15.77 -15.23 8.86
N VAL A 56 -15.36 -14.76 7.68
CA VAL A 56 -16.25 -14.64 6.53
C VAL A 56 -16.66 -16.03 5.99
N SER A 57 -15.82 -17.04 6.15
CA SER A 57 -16.14 -18.43 5.77
C SER A 57 -16.94 -19.23 6.79
N THR A 58 -16.91 -18.86 8.08
CA THR A 58 -17.64 -19.58 9.14
C THR A 58 -18.88 -18.83 9.58
N SER A 59 -18.70 -17.57 9.95
CA SER A 59 -19.76 -16.72 10.46
C SER A 59 -20.50 -16.02 9.35
N GLY A 60 -19.89 -15.79 8.19
CA GLY A 60 -20.49 -15.02 7.10
C GLY A 60 -20.55 -13.52 7.38
N PHE A 61 -21.15 -12.77 6.46
CA PHE A 61 -21.39 -11.34 6.58
C PHE A 61 -22.80 -11.00 6.11
N ASN A 62 -23.36 -9.91 6.64
CA ASN A 62 -24.67 -9.43 6.22
C ASN A 62 -24.52 -8.66 4.90
N VAL A 63 -25.16 -9.15 3.85
CA VAL A 63 -25.20 -8.49 2.52
C VAL A 63 -26.21 -7.34 2.56
N ASN A 64 -27.33 -7.55 3.25
CA ASN A 64 -28.32 -6.55 3.62
C ASN A 64 -28.90 -6.90 5.00
N GLY A 65 -29.94 -6.20 5.46
CA GLY A 65 -30.52 -6.41 6.80
C GLY A 65 -31.01 -7.83 7.08
N ASP A 66 -31.52 -8.52 6.05
CA ASP A 66 -32.17 -9.83 6.19
C ASP A 66 -31.35 -10.99 5.62
N THR A 67 -30.35 -10.69 4.78
CA THR A 67 -29.60 -11.69 4.02
C THR A 67 -28.17 -11.78 4.51
N LYS A 68 -27.85 -12.95 5.06
CA LYS A 68 -26.51 -13.29 5.52
C LYS A 68 -25.85 -14.28 4.56
N ARG A 69 -24.67 -13.94 4.05
CA ARG A 69 -23.90 -14.79 3.14
C ARG A 69 -22.68 -15.35 3.84
N VAL A 70 -22.55 -16.67 3.83
CA VAL A 70 -21.32 -17.39 4.22
C VAL A 70 -20.53 -17.68 2.95
N ILE A 71 -19.25 -17.29 2.90
CA ILE A 71 -18.43 -17.49 1.69
C ILE A 71 -17.82 -18.90 1.73
N PRO A 72 -18.07 -19.74 0.71
CA PRO A 72 -17.49 -21.07 0.65
C PRO A 72 -15.98 -21.00 0.38
N LYS A 73 -15.24 -22.04 0.81
CA LYS A 73 -13.77 -22.04 0.76
C LYS A 73 -13.18 -21.87 -0.64
N ASN A 74 -13.89 -22.31 -1.68
CA ASN A 74 -13.49 -22.20 -3.08
C ASN A 74 -13.56 -20.76 -3.63
N GLU A 75 -14.35 -19.88 -3.01
CA GLU A 75 -14.45 -18.46 -3.36
C GLU A 75 -13.43 -17.61 -2.58
N LEU A 76 -12.74 -18.18 -1.59
CA LEU A 76 -11.76 -17.43 -0.81
C LEU A 76 -10.51 -17.13 -1.65
N PRO A 77 -9.97 -15.90 -1.58
CA PRO A 77 -8.75 -15.56 -2.27
C PRO A 77 -7.55 -16.30 -1.67
N SER A 78 -6.61 -16.69 -2.53
CA SER A 78 -5.33 -17.25 -2.12
C SER A 78 -4.39 -16.16 -1.58
N GLU A 79 -3.60 -16.48 -0.55
CA GLU A 79 -2.59 -15.55 -0.02
C GLU A 79 -1.55 -15.21 -1.13
N PRO A 80 -1.33 -13.92 -1.43
CA PRO A 80 -0.38 -13.52 -2.45
C PRO A 80 1.06 -13.83 -2.00
N LYS A 81 1.89 -14.37 -2.90
CA LYS A 81 3.30 -14.71 -2.60
C LYS A 81 4.23 -13.49 -2.48
N ARG A 82 3.76 -12.30 -2.89
CA ARG A 82 4.55 -11.07 -2.90
C ARG A 82 4.49 -10.35 -1.54
N LYS A 83 5.59 -9.71 -1.16
CA LYS A 83 5.62 -8.80 0.00
C LYS A 83 4.75 -7.56 -0.25
N HIS A 84 4.17 -7.04 0.82
CA HIS A 84 3.59 -5.70 0.80
C HIS A 84 4.70 -4.66 0.57
N LYS A 85 4.37 -3.57 -0.13
CA LYS A 85 5.33 -2.52 -0.47
C LYS A 85 4.76 -1.16 -0.15
N VAL A 86 5.59 -0.29 0.40
CA VAL A 86 5.34 1.15 0.47
C VAL A 86 5.82 1.76 -0.84
N VAL A 87 5.04 2.65 -1.43
CA VAL A 87 5.42 3.34 -2.68
C VAL A 87 6.13 4.64 -2.32
N PHE A 88 7.27 4.90 -2.98
CA PHE A 88 8.06 6.13 -2.84
C PHE A 88 7.64 7.17 -3.87
#